data_AF-A0A932K7F6-F1
#
_entry.id   AF-A0A932K7F6-F1
#
_cell.length_a   1.000
_cell.length_b   1.000
_cell.length_c   1.000
_cell.angle_alpha   90.00
_cell.angle_beta   90.00
_cell.angle_gamma   90.00
#
_symmetry.space_group_name_H-M   'P 1'
#
loop_
_entity.id
_entity.type
_entity.pdbx_description
1 polymer ?
#
loop_
_entity_poly.entity_id
_entity_poly.type
_entity_poly.pdbx_seq_one_letter_code
_entity_poly.pdbx_strand_id
1 'polypeptide(L)'
;MDERNRPRLPWSSGPGGQGGLTEQLRQNFALGPALVSLLLVVAVLYGGYFWFVRRVAVGPDEVLVLLKKDGSRSTEGDQIVIPRPPDSKDAAAYAAWERVYGDVNGILEEVYPPGTYFKFSPWDYEREVINIKRTADVPIGKVGVVVKKSGHQLPPGQVLADEAKDQRGALGITLQPGRHYRYANPYAYEIKQVDPVTIEPGNRGVVTVMAATPAKNPNQYLVEDGEQGVQRQTEPEGFRYFNPFAKRVTPISIRSHRFEMTGAEAIEFPSSDSFDIRLEGFVEWSIVPDRLPENYVKYSEGGELIPLLETTIILPYARSFSRLVGSQYNARDFISGDTKLKFQQEFESRLREACAVQGVEVLQALVRDIIPAEAIKDPINEREIAKERILQYEQQIKYAQTEAERVKQEETVKQNTAIGEGNKSVVTIEKQAQQDYEVALTQAQQKLAVGKLRLEAARKQADATVARGQAEANIILLKKKAEAEPLRQQIAAFGGGDAYARYFFYQKIAPSIKSILSNTEGPFADLFKQFAVPVPAGPLKEERPQKVTGAKP
;
A
#
# COMPACT_ATOMS: atom_id res chain seq x y z
N MET A 1 -102.73 41.39 46.90
CA MET A 1 -102.68 42.24 48.09
C MET A 1 -101.94 43.52 47.71
N ASP A 2 -102.45 44.71 47.98
CA ASP A 2 -103.85 45.08 48.19
C ASP A 2 -104.00 46.54 47.71
N GLU A 3 -105.18 46.92 47.24
CA GLU A 3 -105.46 48.32 46.90
C GLU A 3 -105.72 49.14 48.17
N ARG A 4 -105.70 50.48 47.95
CA ARG A 4 -106.33 51.56 48.73
C ARG A 4 -105.37 52.38 49.61
N ASN A 5 -105.16 53.63 49.19
CA ASN A 5 -105.67 54.72 50.03
C ASN A 5 -106.12 55.95 49.20
N ARG A 6 -107.30 56.50 49.53
CA ARG A 6 -107.87 57.76 49.00
C ARG A 6 -108.98 58.29 49.93
N PRO A 7 -108.82 59.49 50.50
CA PRO A 7 -109.91 60.44 50.79
C PRO A 7 -109.99 61.47 49.63
N ARG A 8 -111.13 61.73 48.98
CA ARG A 8 -112.40 62.37 49.40
C ARG A 8 -112.32 63.91 49.55
N LEU A 9 -112.73 64.62 48.47
CA LEU A 9 -113.89 65.56 48.35
C LEU A 9 -114.09 66.66 49.43
N PRO A 10 -114.65 67.88 49.12
CA PRO A 10 -115.83 68.06 48.26
C PRO A 10 -115.90 69.31 47.33
N TRP A 11 -117.10 69.59 46.81
CA TRP A 11 -117.54 70.61 45.83
C TRP A 11 -117.56 72.08 46.30
N SER A 12 -117.65 72.99 45.30
CA SER A 12 -118.65 74.08 45.30
C SER A 12 -119.19 74.38 43.89
N SER A 13 -120.41 74.92 43.80
CA SER A 13 -121.09 75.44 42.57
C SER A 13 -120.43 76.73 42.04
N GLY A 14 -120.65 77.25 40.82
CA GLY A 14 -121.84 77.18 39.95
C GLY A 14 -121.61 77.77 38.53
N PRO A 15 -122.66 78.17 37.77
CA PRO A 15 -122.65 77.97 36.31
C PRO A 15 -122.71 79.23 35.40
N GLY A 16 -122.38 79.04 34.12
CA GLY A 16 -122.87 79.88 33.01
C GLY A 16 -121.83 80.21 31.92
N GLY A 17 -122.14 79.91 30.66
CA GLY A 17 -121.33 80.31 29.50
C GLY A 17 -121.31 79.28 28.36
N GLN A 18 -122.05 79.53 27.28
CA GLN A 18 -122.01 78.71 26.06
C GLN A 18 -120.94 79.22 25.08
N GLY A 19 -120.29 78.30 24.35
CA GLY A 19 -119.53 78.63 23.14
C GLY A 19 -118.36 77.70 22.84
N GLY A 20 -118.14 77.37 21.56
CA GLY A 20 -116.82 76.93 21.09
C GLY A 20 -116.40 75.48 21.37
N LEU A 21 -117.27 74.50 21.12
CA LEU A 21 -116.73 73.19 20.68
C LEU A 21 -116.05 73.37 19.31
N THR A 22 -114.96 72.63 19.10
CA THR A 22 -114.12 72.60 17.88
C THR A 22 -113.54 73.94 17.39
N GLU A 23 -112.32 74.31 17.83
CA GLU A 23 -111.22 74.75 16.92
C GLU A 23 -109.80 74.94 17.53
N GLN A 24 -109.56 74.73 18.84
CA GLN A 24 -108.25 75.07 19.46
C GLN A 24 -107.24 73.92 19.69
N LEU A 25 -107.31 72.81 18.95
CA LEU A 25 -106.32 71.71 19.05
C LEU A 25 -105.67 71.32 17.70
N ARG A 26 -105.38 72.31 16.85
CA ARG A 26 -104.66 72.08 15.57
C ARG A 26 -103.53 73.05 15.23
N GLN A 27 -103.02 73.82 16.21
CA GLN A 27 -101.83 74.67 16.06
C GLN A 27 -100.74 74.27 17.06
N ASN A 28 -99.91 73.29 16.68
CA ASN A 28 -98.57 73.05 17.24
C ASN A 28 -97.75 71.99 16.45
N PHE A 29 -98.38 71.20 15.59
CA PHE A 29 -97.70 70.18 14.77
C PHE A 29 -97.00 70.70 13.50
N ALA A 30 -96.99 72.02 13.24
CA ALA A 30 -96.34 72.61 12.06
C ALA A 30 -94.80 72.64 12.14
N LEU A 31 -94.22 72.66 13.34
CA LEU A 31 -92.76 72.62 13.52
C LEU A 31 -92.17 71.21 13.33
N GLY A 32 -92.96 70.16 13.58
CA GLY A 32 -92.55 68.76 13.47
C GLY A 32 -91.86 68.41 12.14
N PRO A 33 -92.52 68.54 10.97
CA PRO A 33 -91.93 68.14 9.70
C PRO A 33 -90.74 69.00 9.28
N ALA A 34 -90.73 70.30 9.62
CA ALA A 34 -89.63 71.20 9.29
C ALA A 34 -88.38 70.95 10.16
N LEU A 35 -88.56 70.62 11.43
CA LEU A 35 -87.47 70.28 12.34
C LEU A 35 -86.92 68.87 12.04
N VAL A 36 -87.79 67.92 11.66
CA VAL A 36 -87.38 66.59 11.17
C VAL A 36 -86.61 66.70 9.85
N SER A 37 -87.04 67.52 8.88
CA SER A 37 -86.30 67.69 7.63
C SER A 37 -84.97 68.41 7.83
N LEU A 38 -84.90 69.40 8.73
CA LEU A 38 -83.63 70.01 9.16
C LEU A 38 -82.68 68.98 9.77
N LEU A 39 -83.14 68.16 10.71
CA LEU A 39 -82.35 67.08 11.31
C LEU A 39 -81.89 66.05 10.28
N LEU A 40 -82.71 65.72 9.30
CA LEU A 40 -82.37 64.78 8.22
C LEU A 40 -81.29 65.38 7.30
N VAL A 41 -81.41 66.66 6.93
CA VAL A 41 -80.36 67.39 6.18
C VAL A 41 -79.05 67.45 6.98
N VAL A 42 -79.10 67.77 8.27
CA VAL A 42 -77.91 67.77 9.15
C VAL A 42 -77.30 66.37 9.25
N ALA A 43 -78.11 65.30 9.36
CA ALA A 43 -77.61 63.93 9.39
C ALA A 43 -76.97 63.50 8.06
N VAL A 44 -77.53 63.91 6.92
CA VAL A 44 -76.94 63.66 5.58
C VAL A 44 -75.65 64.44 5.39
N LEU A 45 -75.59 65.72 5.79
CA LEU A 45 -74.37 66.54 5.73
C LEU A 45 -73.28 65.99 6.67
N TYR A 46 -73.64 65.58 7.89
CA TYR A 46 -72.71 64.95 8.83
C TYR A 46 -72.22 63.60 8.31
N GLY A 47 -73.09 62.76 7.76
CA GLY A 47 -72.73 61.50 7.12
C GLY A 47 -71.81 61.71 5.91
N GLY A 48 -72.07 62.72 5.09
CA GLY A 48 -71.20 63.13 3.99
C GLY A 48 -69.82 63.61 4.46
N TYR A 49 -69.77 64.49 5.47
CA TYR A 49 -68.50 64.91 6.09
C TYR A 49 -67.72 63.71 6.68
N PHE A 50 -68.42 62.81 7.37
CA PHE A 50 -67.81 61.61 7.95
C PHE A 50 -67.24 60.67 6.86
N TRP A 51 -67.99 60.47 5.76
CA TRP A 51 -67.62 59.55 4.68
C TRP A 51 -66.63 60.10 3.65
N PHE A 52 -66.62 61.41 3.39
CA PHE A 52 -65.76 62.03 2.37
C PHE A 52 -64.61 62.89 2.93
N VAL A 53 -64.74 63.46 4.13
CA VAL A 53 -63.70 64.34 4.72
C VAL A 53 -62.90 63.62 5.81
N ARG A 54 -63.57 62.95 6.75
CA ARG A 54 -62.90 62.19 7.83
C ARG A 54 -62.34 60.84 7.38
N ARG A 55 -62.97 60.20 6.39
CA ARG A 55 -62.49 58.93 5.84
C ARG A 55 -61.12 59.08 5.18
N VAL A 56 -60.19 58.22 5.58
CA VAL A 56 -58.94 57.94 4.85
C VAL A 56 -58.96 56.46 4.48
N ALA A 57 -58.70 56.12 3.22
CA ALA A 57 -58.49 54.76 2.78
C ALA A 57 -57.00 54.57 2.47
N VAL A 58 -56.43 53.45 2.93
CA VAL A 58 -55.03 53.07 2.76
C VAL A 58 -55.00 51.72 2.06
N GLY A 59 -54.42 51.66 0.86
CA GLY A 59 -54.34 50.45 0.05
C GLY A 59 -53.35 49.40 0.60
N PRO A 60 -53.37 48.17 0.07
CA PRO A 60 -52.58 47.04 0.59
C PRO A 60 -51.06 47.21 0.44
N ASP A 61 -50.61 48.12 -0.43
CA ASP A 61 -49.20 48.44 -0.68
C ASP A 61 -48.83 49.82 -0.08
N GLU A 62 -49.64 50.34 0.85
CA GLU A 62 -49.54 51.72 1.34
C GLU A 62 -49.51 51.78 2.87
N VAL A 63 -48.99 52.90 3.39
CA VAL A 63 -49.10 53.31 4.79
C VAL A 63 -49.57 54.74 4.89
N LEU A 64 -50.36 55.05 5.92
CA LEU A 64 -50.71 56.42 6.27
C LEU A 64 -49.71 56.95 7.30
N VAL A 65 -48.93 57.94 6.88
CA VAL A 65 -48.10 58.79 7.75
C VAL A 65 -48.91 60.05 8.09
N LEU A 66 -48.76 60.52 9.32
CA LEU A 66 -49.48 61.71 9.81
C LEU A 66 -48.50 62.77 10.28
N LEU A 67 -48.75 64.02 9.91
CA LEU A 67 -48.17 65.19 10.54
C LEU A 67 -49.23 65.82 11.43
N LYS A 68 -48.99 65.86 12.74
CA LYS A 68 -49.85 66.51 13.73
C LYS A 68 -49.66 68.02 13.61
N LYS A 69 -50.75 68.74 13.32
CA LYS A 69 -50.74 70.20 13.08
C LYS A 69 -50.92 71.00 14.37
N ASP A 70 -51.64 70.42 15.34
CA ASP A 70 -51.92 71.01 16.63
C ASP A 70 -50.77 70.78 17.64
N GLY A 71 -50.55 71.75 18.52
CA GLY A 71 -49.51 71.75 19.54
C GLY A 71 -48.93 73.15 19.72
N SER A 72 -48.77 73.61 20.97
CA SER A 72 -48.18 74.92 21.26
C SER A 72 -46.65 74.95 21.12
N ARG A 73 -46.02 73.77 21.03
CA ARG A 73 -44.57 73.56 20.92
C ARG A 73 -44.24 72.70 19.71
N SER A 74 -42.98 72.78 19.26
CA SER A 74 -42.37 71.85 18.31
C SER A 74 -41.38 70.92 19.02
N THR A 75 -40.97 69.85 18.35
CA THR A 75 -39.95 68.89 18.84
C THR A 75 -38.59 69.58 19.11
N GLU A 76 -37.81 69.02 20.05
CA GLU A 76 -36.56 69.66 20.51
C GLU A 76 -35.40 69.54 19.49
N GLY A 77 -34.79 70.69 19.18
CA GLY A 77 -33.69 70.82 18.21
C GLY A 77 -34.15 70.71 16.76
N ASP A 78 -33.28 70.24 15.86
CA ASP A 78 -33.58 70.02 14.44
C ASP A 78 -34.51 68.80 14.19
N GLN A 79 -35.21 68.32 15.21
CA GLN A 79 -36.12 67.18 15.11
C GLN A 79 -37.49 67.63 14.61
N ILE A 80 -38.10 66.83 13.73
CA ILE A 80 -39.46 67.04 13.19
C ILE A 80 -40.39 65.83 13.42
N VAL A 81 -39.91 64.80 14.12
CA VAL A 81 -40.61 63.52 14.32
C VAL A 81 -40.93 63.34 15.80
N ILE A 82 -42.22 63.16 16.09
CA ILE A 82 -42.74 62.78 17.41
C ILE A 82 -42.56 61.26 17.56
N PRO A 83 -41.82 60.77 18.57
CA PRO A 83 -41.56 59.34 18.75
C PRO A 83 -42.83 58.57 19.09
N ARG A 84 -42.86 57.28 18.75
CA ARG A 84 -44.03 56.39 18.94
C ARG A 84 -44.42 56.36 20.44
N PRO A 85 -45.72 56.50 20.77
CA PRO A 85 -46.17 56.32 22.16
C PRO A 85 -45.91 54.89 22.65
N PRO A 86 -45.53 54.69 23.92
CA PRO A 86 -45.41 53.36 24.52
C PRO A 86 -46.78 52.66 24.55
N ASP A 87 -46.79 51.31 24.71
CA ASP A 87 -48.04 50.54 24.76
C ASP A 87 -48.96 51.10 25.86
N SER A 88 -50.19 51.43 25.45
CA SER A 88 -51.36 51.79 26.27
C SER A 88 -51.53 51.03 27.59
N LYS A 89 -50.99 49.81 27.72
CA LYS A 89 -51.01 49.02 28.96
C LYS A 89 -50.08 49.57 30.05
N ASP A 90 -48.99 50.24 29.67
CA ASP A 90 -48.11 50.96 30.60
C ASP A 90 -48.55 52.43 30.72
N ALA A 91 -49.58 52.64 31.55
CA ALA A 91 -50.13 53.96 31.81
C ALA A 91 -49.10 54.94 32.43
N ALA A 92 -48.04 54.44 33.08
CA ALA A 92 -47.00 55.29 33.65
C ALA A 92 -46.05 55.80 32.56
N ALA A 93 -45.61 54.93 31.66
CA ALA A 93 -44.82 55.31 30.48
C ALA A 93 -45.63 56.21 29.52
N TYR A 94 -46.91 55.88 29.28
CA TYR A 94 -47.78 56.71 28.44
C TYR A 94 -47.96 58.12 29.01
N ALA A 95 -48.28 58.25 30.31
CA ALA A 95 -48.39 59.56 30.95
C ALA A 95 -47.06 60.33 31.02
N ALA A 96 -45.90 59.65 30.98
CA ALA A 96 -44.60 60.31 30.83
C ALA A 96 -44.41 60.87 29.41
N TRP A 97 -44.69 60.06 28.39
CA TRP A 97 -44.65 60.46 26.97
C TRP A 97 -45.63 61.61 26.66
N GLU A 98 -46.87 61.54 27.16
CA GLU A 98 -47.92 62.53 26.91
C GLU A 98 -47.57 63.93 27.45
N ARG A 99 -46.93 64.02 28.63
CA ARG A 99 -46.45 65.30 29.19
C ARG A 99 -45.39 65.97 28.31
N VAL A 100 -44.56 65.18 27.63
CA VAL A 100 -43.52 65.70 26.74
C VAL A 100 -44.12 66.06 25.37
N TYR A 101 -44.76 65.09 24.71
CA TYR A 101 -45.10 65.14 23.29
C TYR A 101 -46.59 65.40 22.97
N GLY A 102 -47.51 65.34 23.94
CA GLY A 102 -48.96 65.50 23.68
C GLY A 102 -49.32 66.87 23.08
N ASP A 103 -48.66 67.92 23.53
CA ASP A 103 -48.78 69.31 23.05
C ASP A 103 -47.66 69.72 22.07
N VAL A 104 -47.15 68.75 21.31
CA VAL A 104 -46.12 68.97 20.28
C VAL A 104 -46.71 68.77 18.88
N ASN A 105 -46.32 69.62 17.93
CA ASN A 105 -46.60 69.45 16.50
C ASN A 105 -45.41 68.78 15.77
N GLY A 106 -45.69 68.05 14.68
CA GLY A 106 -44.67 67.26 13.97
C GLY A 106 -45.17 65.94 13.39
N ILE A 107 -44.28 65.21 12.71
CA ILE A 107 -44.57 63.94 12.04
C ILE A 107 -44.62 62.80 13.06
N LEU A 108 -45.69 62.01 13.12
CA LEU A 108 -45.76 60.84 14.00
C LEU A 108 -44.83 59.73 13.46
N GLU A 109 -43.97 59.17 14.33
CA GLU A 109 -43.16 57.99 14.00
C GLU A 109 -44.03 56.75 13.71
N GLU A 110 -45.19 56.64 14.38
CA GLU A 110 -46.16 55.59 14.14
C GLU A 110 -46.90 55.80 12.81
N VAL A 111 -46.94 54.75 11.98
CA VAL A 111 -47.68 54.72 10.72
C VAL A 111 -48.85 53.75 10.80
N TYR A 112 -49.89 54.06 10.06
CA TYR A 112 -51.12 53.27 10.07
C TYR A 112 -51.16 52.33 8.85
N PRO A 113 -51.32 51.00 9.08
CA PRO A 113 -51.29 49.98 8.02
C PRO A 113 -52.54 50.04 7.11
N PRO A 114 -52.59 49.24 6.03
CA PRO A 114 -53.74 49.16 5.12
C PRO A 114 -55.08 49.02 5.85
N GLY A 115 -56.06 49.84 5.49
CA GLY A 115 -57.32 49.97 6.22
C GLY A 115 -58.15 51.20 5.86
N THR A 116 -59.27 51.41 6.55
CA THR A 116 -60.05 52.65 6.46
C THR A 116 -60.16 53.30 7.84
N TYR A 117 -59.73 54.55 7.95
CA TYR A 117 -59.66 55.30 9.20
C TYR A 117 -60.61 56.50 9.17
N PHE A 118 -61.30 56.76 10.28
CA PHE A 118 -62.18 57.92 10.48
C PHE A 118 -61.77 58.82 11.67
N LYS A 119 -60.71 58.42 12.40
CA LYS A 119 -60.20 59.14 13.57
C LYS A 119 -59.27 60.32 13.23
N PHE A 120 -58.72 60.37 12.01
CA PHE A 120 -57.79 61.40 11.57
C PHE A 120 -58.50 62.51 10.77
N SER A 121 -58.93 63.53 11.50
CA SER A 121 -59.43 64.79 10.92
C SER A 121 -58.33 65.46 10.07
N PRO A 122 -58.64 66.00 8.87
CA PRO A 122 -57.67 66.75 8.07
C PRO A 122 -57.33 68.14 8.65
N TRP A 123 -58.08 68.60 9.65
CA TRP A 123 -57.82 69.84 10.38
C TRP A 123 -56.70 69.63 11.41
N ASP A 124 -56.79 68.54 12.17
CA ASP A 124 -55.87 68.17 13.26
C ASP A 124 -54.59 67.53 12.68
N TYR A 125 -54.70 66.77 11.59
CA TYR A 125 -53.57 66.09 10.94
C TYR A 125 -53.44 66.43 9.45
N GLU A 126 -52.21 66.51 8.96
CA GLU A 126 -51.89 66.23 7.56
C GLU A 126 -51.75 64.73 7.35
N ARG A 127 -52.11 64.25 6.15
CA ARG A 127 -52.41 62.84 5.90
C ARG A 127 -51.72 62.41 4.61
N GLU A 128 -50.53 61.82 4.73
CA GLU A 128 -49.72 61.38 3.59
C GLU A 128 -49.87 59.86 3.42
N VAL A 129 -50.27 59.41 2.23
CA VAL A 129 -50.39 57.99 1.88
C VAL A 129 -49.16 57.60 1.07
N ILE A 130 -48.26 56.84 1.68
CA ILE A 130 -46.94 56.51 1.13
C ILE A 130 -46.91 55.05 0.71
N ASN A 131 -46.43 54.77 -0.51
CA ASN A 131 -46.32 53.41 -1.02
C ASN A 131 -45.11 52.67 -0.41
N ILE A 132 -45.35 51.56 0.29
CA ILE A 132 -44.33 50.86 1.09
C ILE A 132 -43.17 50.30 0.26
N LYS A 133 -43.40 50.01 -1.03
CA LYS A 133 -42.38 49.52 -1.97
C LYS A 133 -41.23 50.50 -2.21
N ARG A 134 -41.40 51.77 -1.80
CA ARG A 134 -40.36 52.81 -1.88
C ARG A 134 -39.61 53.05 -0.57
N THR A 135 -40.07 52.51 0.56
CA THR A 135 -39.54 52.84 1.91
C THR A 135 -39.17 51.63 2.76
N ALA A 136 -40.01 50.58 2.78
CA ALA A 136 -39.86 49.44 3.69
C ALA A 136 -40.29 48.10 3.07
N ASP A 137 -39.95 47.88 1.80
CA ASP A 137 -40.00 46.57 1.15
C ASP A 137 -38.55 46.09 0.91
N VAL A 138 -38.19 44.96 1.51
CA VAL A 138 -36.86 44.35 1.38
C VAL A 138 -36.96 43.25 0.32
N PRO A 139 -36.27 43.36 -0.83
CA PRO A 139 -36.38 42.37 -1.89
C PRO A 139 -35.76 41.04 -1.49
N ILE A 140 -36.24 39.96 -2.12
CA ILE A 140 -35.68 38.61 -1.97
C ILE A 140 -34.19 38.64 -2.32
N GLY A 141 -33.36 38.07 -1.45
CA GLY A 141 -31.90 38.06 -1.61
C GLY A 141 -31.15 39.26 -1.03
N LYS A 142 -31.83 40.25 -0.41
CA LYS A 142 -31.20 41.31 0.41
C LYS A 142 -31.58 41.15 1.89
N VAL A 143 -30.87 41.88 2.76
CA VAL A 143 -31.30 42.17 4.14
C VAL A 143 -31.47 43.67 4.31
N GLY A 144 -32.53 44.09 5.00
CA GLY A 144 -32.77 45.49 5.33
C GLY A 144 -32.14 45.86 6.67
N VAL A 145 -31.26 46.87 6.69
CA VAL A 145 -30.76 47.48 7.93
C VAL A 145 -31.55 48.76 8.18
N VAL A 146 -32.19 48.86 9.35
CA VAL A 146 -32.92 50.08 9.73
C VAL A 146 -31.96 51.13 10.29
N VAL A 147 -32.00 52.34 9.75
CA VAL A 147 -31.36 53.53 10.32
C VAL A 147 -32.47 54.48 10.75
N LYS A 148 -32.55 54.78 12.05
CA LYS A 148 -33.48 55.78 12.59
C LYS A 148 -32.85 57.17 12.46
N LYS A 149 -33.60 58.11 11.88
CA LYS A 149 -33.17 59.49 11.57
C LYS A 149 -33.43 60.47 12.71
N SER A 150 -34.53 60.25 13.45
CA SER A 150 -34.95 61.04 14.61
C SER A 150 -34.47 60.44 15.93
N GLY A 151 -34.61 61.21 17.01
CA GLY A 151 -34.19 60.82 18.35
C GLY A 151 -32.86 61.45 18.79
N HIS A 152 -32.50 61.20 20.04
CA HIS A 152 -31.28 61.66 20.69
C HIS A 152 -30.01 61.15 19.99
N GLN A 153 -28.93 61.93 20.03
CA GLN A 153 -27.65 61.54 19.44
C GLN A 153 -27.00 60.37 20.22
N LEU A 154 -26.42 59.44 19.47
CA LEU A 154 -25.57 58.37 20.00
C LEU A 154 -24.47 58.92 20.93
N PRO A 155 -24.32 58.37 22.15
CA PRO A 155 -23.18 58.61 23.02
C PRO A 155 -21.84 58.29 22.31
N PRO A 156 -20.75 59.01 22.62
CA PRO A 156 -19.42 58.70 22.08
C PRO A 156 -19.03 57.24 22.30
N GLY A 157 -18.63 56.55 21.22
CA GLY A 157 -18.28 55.12 21.23
C GLY A 157 -19.45 54.16 21.01
N GLN A 158 -20.72 54.60 21.11
CA GLN A 158 -21.88 53.76 20.80
C GLN A 158 -22.12 53.77 19.27
N VAL A 159 -22.10 52.59 18.64
CA VAL A 159 -22.22 52.44 17.16
C VAL A 159 -23.65 52.14 16.71
N LEU A 160 -24.39 51.32 17.45
CA LEU A 160 -25.79 50.98 17.17
C LEU A 160 -26.73 51.77 18.08
N ALA A 161 -27.84 52.26 17.54
CA ALA A 161 -28.86 53.00 18.27
C ALA A 161 -29.86 52.05 18.98
N ASP A 162 -30.24 52.45 20.19
CA ASP A 162 -31.24 51.79 21.02
C ASP A 162 -32.62 52.45 20.83
N GLU A 163 -33.59 51.70 20.29
CA GLU A 163 -34.95 52.17 20.06
C GLU A 163 -35.67 52.51 21.37
N ALA A 164 -35.35 51.82 22.48
CA ALA A 164 -35.97 52.05 23.79
C ALA A 164 -35.45 53.32 24.49
N LYS A 165 -34.35 53.92 23.99
CA LYS A 165 -33.80 55.20 24.44
C LYS A 165 -34.03 56.34 23.44
N ASP A 166 -34.90 56.13 22.45
CA ASP A 166 -35.17 57.05 21.34
C ASP A 166 -33.87 57.60 20.70
N GLN A 167 -32.94 56.73 20.30
CA GLN A 167 -31.67 57.16 19.69
C GLN A 167 -31.70 57.18 18.16
N ARG A 168 -31.06 58.18 17.54
CA ARG A 168 -30.81 58.25 16.10
C ARG A 168 -29.56 57.45 15.71
N GLY A 169 -29.64 56.65 14.66
CA GLY A 169 -28.53 55.82 14.16
C GLY A 169 -28.97 54.48 13.57
N ALA A 170 -28.02 53.63 13.21
CA ALA A 170 -28.30 52.26 12.76
C ALA A 170 -28.83 51.41 13.93
N LEU A 171 -30.04 50.87 13.81
CA LEU A 171 -30.58 49.94 14.82
C LEU A 171 -29.86 48.59 14.72
N GLY A 172 -29.80 47.85 15.84
CA GLY A 172 -29.16 46.53 15.87
C GLY A 172 -29.89 45.46 15.03
N ILE A 173 -31.18 45.65 14.76
CA ILE A 173 -32.04 44.68 14.07
C ILE A 173 -31.74 44.51 12.57
N THR A 174 -32.00 43.30 12.06
CA THR A 174 -32.01 42.96 10.64
C THR A 174 -33.42 42.65 10.16
N LEU A 175 -33.85 43.24 9.06
CA LEU A 175 -35.12 42.94 8.39
C LEU A 175 -34.92 41.86 7.31
N GLN A 176 -35.63 40.75 7.45
CA GLN A 176 -35.73 39.71 6.41
C GLN A 176 -36.49 40.25 5.17
N PRO A 177 -36.37 39.61 3.99
CA PRO A 177 -37.17 39.96 2.82
C PRO A 177 -38.68 40.06 3.09
N GLY A 178 -39.34 41.03 2.47
CA GLY A 178 -40.75 41.38 2.67
C GLY A 178 -40.97 42.79 3.20
N ARG A 179 -42.21 43.06 3.61
CA ARG A 179 -42.73 44.40 3.92
C ARG A 179 -42.76 44.68 5.42
N HIS A 180 -42.15 45.79 5.84
CA HIS A 180 -41.95 46.12 7.24
C HIS A 180 -42.67 47.40 7.65
N TYR A 181 -44.00 47.31 7.75
CA TYR A 181 -44.89 48.44 8.08
C TYR A 181 -44.41 49.29 9.27
N ARG A 182 -43.86 48.68 10.33
CA ARG A 182 -43.32 49.38 11.53
C ARG A 182 -42.28 50.46 11.21
N TYR A 183 -41.53 50.31 10.11
CA TYR A 183 -40.41 51.17 9.71
C TYR A 183 -40.67 51.90 8.38
N ALA A 184 -41.93 51.93 7.91
CA ALA A 184 -42.28 52.47 6.59
C ALA A 184 -42.31 54.01 6.50
N ASN A 185 -42.16 54.72 7.62
CA ASN A 185 -42.07 56.18 7.67
C ASN A 185 -40.71 56.67 7.14
N PRO A 186 -40.64 57.36 5.98
CA PRO A 186 -39.37 57.81 5.39
C PRO A 186 -38.73 58.98 6.13
N TYR A 187 -39.48 59.69 6.99
CA TYR A 187 -38.96 60.80 7.80
C TYR A 187 -38.32 60.28 9.10
N ALA A 188 -38.88 59.23 9.70
CA ALA A 188 -38.33 58.60 10.90
C ALA A 188 -37.24 57.57 10.60
N TYR A 189 -37.33 56.84 9.48
CA TYR A 189 -36.44 55.71 9.17
C TYR A 189 -35.87 55.73 7.75
N GLU A 190 -34.80 54.97 7.55
CA GLU A 190 -34.23 54.55 6.28
C GLU A 190 -33.97 53.04 6.34
N ILE A 191 -34.29 52.30 5.29
CA ILE A 191 -33.92 50.88 5.19
C ILE A 191 -32.83 50.73 4.13
N LYS A 192 -31.59 50.56 4.61
CA LYS A 192 -30.43 50.29 3.76
C LYS A 192 -30.44 48.80 3.40
N GLN A 193 -30.74 48.51 2.14
CA GLN A 193 -30.67 47.17 1.59
C GLN A 193 -29.20 46.81 1.37
N VAL A 194 -28.73 45.75 2.03
CA VAL A 194 -27.36 45.24 1.88
C VAL A 194 -27.39 43.76 1.50
N ASP A 195 -26.30 43.28 0.93
CA ASP A 195 -26.17 41.88 0.53
C ASP A 195 -25.97 40.95 1.74
N PRO A 196 -26.60 39.77 1.74
CA PRO A 196 -26.39 38.74 2.75
C PRO A 196 -25.00 38.13 2.62
N VAL A 197 -24.45 37.62 3.73
CA VAL A 197 -23.19 36.88 3.68
C VAL A 197 -23.50 35.41 3.43
N THR A 198 -22.99 34.90 2.31
CA THR A 198 -22.98 33.47 1.99
C THR A 198 -21.59 32.92 2.29
N ILE A 199 -21.52 31.97 3.22
CA ILE A 199 -20.29 31.22 3.51
C ILE A 199 -20.38 29.90 2.75
N GLU A 200 -19.58 29.76 1.70
CA GLU A 200 -19.60 28.56 0.84
C GLU A 200 -19.09 27.31 1.60
N PRO A 201 -19.48 26.09 1.18
CA PRO A 201 -18.95 24.85 1.78
C PRO A 201 -17.42 24.80 1.72
N GLY A 202 -16.78 24.43 2.84
CA GLY A 202 -15.32 24.43 2.97
C GLY A 202 -14.70 25.81 3.22
N ASN A 203 -15.51 26.86 3.38
CA ASN A 203 -15.09 28.15 3.92
C ASN A 203 -15.66 28.30 5.34
N ARG A 204 -15.06 29.18 6.15
CA ARG A 204 -15.59 29.61 7.45
C ARG A 204 -15.60 31.13 7.56
N GLY A 205 -16.59 31.68 8.25
CA GLY A 205 -16.74 33.11 8.47
C GLY A 205 -15.99 33.58 9.70
N VAL A 206 -14.89 34.32 9.53
CA VAL A 206 -14.21 35.00 10.64
C VAL A 206 -15.04 36.23 11.03
N VAL A 207 -15.44 36.29 12.31
CA VAL A 207 -16.35 37.32 12.81
C VAL A 207 -15.56 38.48 13.42
N THR A 208 -15.77 39.70 12.92
CA THR A 208 -15.35 40.95 13.56
C THR A 208 -16.59 41.66 14.12
N VAL A 209 -16.75 41.71 15.44
CA VAL A 209 -17.81 42.50 16.08
C VAL A 209 -17.37 43.97 16.17
N MET A 210 -18.19 44.86 15.62
CA MET A 210 -17.89 46.28 15.49
C MET A 210 -18.67 47.15 16.49
N ALA A 211 -19.88 46.72 16.88
CA ALA A 211 -20.73 47.43 17.83
C ALA A 211 -20.99 46.59 19.09
N ALA A 212 -20.07 46.68 20.04
CA ALA A 212 -20.13 46.05 21.34
C ALA A 212 -19.38 46.90 22.38
N THR A 213 -19.35 46.46 23.63
CA THR A 213 -18.41 47.02 24.62
C THR A 213 -16.97 46.80 24.16
N PRO A 214 -16.08 47.81 24.28
CA PRO A 214 -14.64 47.64 24.04
C PRO A 214 -14.08 46.44 24.80
N ALA A 215 -13.18 45.70 24.17
CA ALA A 215 -12.64 44.47 24.75
C ALA A 215 -11.87 44.74 26.04
N LYS A 216 -12.00 43.83 27.02
CA LYS A 216 -11.31 43.95 28.32
C LYS A 216 -9.79 43.89 28.19
N ASN A 217 -9.30 43.15 27.20
CA ASN A 217 -7.89 42.93 26.90
C ASN A 217 -7.58 43.33 25.44
N PRO A 218 -7.50 44.62 25.10
CA PRO A 218 -7.36 45.08 23.71
C PRO A 218 -6.03 44.70 23.04
N ASN A 219 -5.04 44.25 23.82
CA ASN A 219 -3.72 43.82 23.33
C ASN A 219 -3.65 42.32 22.98
N GLN A 220 -4.78 41.63 22.82
CA GLN A 220 -4.85 40.24 22.33
C GLN A 220 -5.35 40.19 20.89
N TYR A 221 -4.89 39.21 20.10
CA TYR A 221 -5.36 39.00 18.73
C TYR A 221 -6.87 38.69 18.64
N LEU A 222 -7.42 38.02 19.65
CA LEU A 222 -8.82 37.60 19.71
C LEU A 222 -9.45 38.05 21.02
N VAL A 223 -10.71 38.48 20.94
CA VAL A 223 -11.51 38.95 22.07
C VAL A 223 -12.54 37.91 22.48
N GLU A 224 -13.09 38.04 23.70
CA GLU A 224 -14.15 37.15 24.18
C GLU A 224 -15.48 37.39 23.45
N ASP A 225 -16.33 36.36 23.40
CA ASP A 225 -17.55 36.40 22.60
C ASP A 225 -18.51 37.52 23.05
N GLY A 226 -18.84 38.42 22.11
CA GLY A 226 -19.66 39.60 22.36
C GLY A 226 -18.87 40.86 22.75
N GLU A 227 -17.54 40.82 22.85
CA GLU A 227 -16.69 42.01 22.95
C GLU A 227 -16.33 42.58 21.56
N GLN A 228 -16.01 43.86 21.48
CA GLN A 228 -15.62 44.52 20.24
C GLN A 228 -14.24 44.04 19.76
N GLY A 229 -14.17 43.42 18.57
CA GLY A 229 -12.95 42.84 18.02
C GLY A 229 -13.21 41.56 17.21
N VAL A 230 -12.14 40.86 16.83
CA VAL A 230 -12.25 39.55 16.16
C VAL A 230 -12.51 38.46 17.19
N GLN A 231 -13.59 37.71 16.99
CA GLN A 231 -14.10 36.71 17.93
C GLN A 231 -13.29 35.41 17.85
N ARG A 232 -13.31 34.63 18.93
CA ARG A 232 -12.75 33.25 18.93
C ARG A 232 -13.59 32.30 18.08
N GLN A 233 -14.91 32.47 18.04
CA GLN A 233 -15.81 31.61 17.27
C GLN A 233 -15.94 32.05 15.80
N THR A 234 -15.85 31.08 14.88
CA THR A 234 -16.17 31.27 13.44
C THR A 234 -17.62 30.89 13.15
N GLU A 235 -18.27 31.63 12.25
CA GLU A 235 -19.55 31.20 11.66
C GLU A 235 -19.29 30.02 10.69
N PRO A 236 -20.08 28.92 10.76
CA PRO A 236 -19.99 27.80 9.82
C PRO A 236 -20.61 28.17 8.47
N GLU A 237 -20.48 27.26 7.50
CA GLU A 237 -21.05 27.39 6.17
C GLU A 237 -22.57 27.64 6.16
N GLY A 238 -23.05 28.25 5.08
CA GLY A 238 -24.45 28.57 4.85
C GLY A 238 -24.72 30.06 4.58
N PHE A 239 -25.99 30.35 4.35
CA PHE A 239 -26.50 31.68 4.03
C PHE A 239 -27.02 32.37 5.30
N ARG A 240 -26.51 33.57 5.62
CA ARG A 240 -26.84 34.27 6.88
C ARG A 240 -27.09 35.76 6.67
N TYR A 241 -28.13 36.27 7.32
CA TYR A 241 -28.42 37.69 7.40
C TYR A 241 -27.68 38.31 8.59
N PHE A 242 -26.82 39.29 8.32
CA PHE A 242 -26.08 40.03 9.34
C PHE A 242 -26.27 41.54 9.18
N ASN A 243 -26.16 42.27 10.28
CA ASN A 243 -26.12 43.72 10.28
C ASN A 243 -24.64 44.17 10.18
N PRO A 244 -24.21 44.80 9.06
CA PRO A 244 -22.81 45.18 8.84
C PRO A 244 -22.32 46.28 9.79
N PHE A 245 -23.22 47.03 10.43
CA PHE A 245 -22.85 47.97 11.51
C PHE A 245 -22.64 47.25 12.86
N ALA A 246 -23.22 46.06 13.03
CA ALA A 246 -23.06 45.24 14.23
C ALA A 246 -21.82 44.35 14.16
N LYS A 247 -21.71 43.55 13.09
CA LYS A 247 -20.57 42.65 12.86
C LYS A 247 -20.31 42.46 11.36
N ARG A 248 -19.02 42.41 11.01
CA ARG A 248 -18.52 41.97 9.70
C ARG A 248 -18.18 40.48 9.79
N VAL A 249 -18.49 39.71 8.76
CA VAL A 249 -18.12 38.29 8.65
C VAL A 249 -17.36 38.08 7.36
N THR A 250 -16.09 37.72 7.46
CA THR A 250 -15.18 37.51 6.32
C THR A 250 -15.13 36.01 6.02
N PRO A 251 -15.69 35.52 4.89
CA PRO A 251 -15.57 34.11 4.51
C PRO A 251 -14.16 33.80 4.01
N ILE A 252 -13.52 32.78 4.57
CA ILE A 252 -12.15 32.36 4.19
C ILE A 252 -12.14 30.83 3.98
N SER A 253 -11.46 30.38 2.94
CA SER A 253 -11.26 28.94 2.67
C SER A 253 -10.45 28.26 3.76
N ILE A 254 -10.93 27.10 4.22
CA ILE A 254 -10.19 26.13 5.05
C ILE A 254 -9.90 24.82 4.29
N ARG A 255 -10.04 24.84 2.96
CA ARG A 255 -9.69 23.72 2.07
C ARG A 255 -8.18 23.54 2.00
N SER A 256 -7.70 22.47 1.36
CA SER A 256 -6.28 22.40 1.00
C SER A 256 -5.95 23.41 -0.11
N HIS A 257 -4.81 24.06 0.05
CA HIS A 257 -4.17 24.96 -0.90
C HIS A 257 -2.80 24.37 -1.26
N ARG A 258 -2.36 24.59 -2.50
CA ARG A 258 -1.06 24.11 -2.98
C ARG A 258 -0.18 25.28 -3.36
N PHE A 259 0.91 25.43 -2.62
CA PHE A 259 1.98 26.36 -2.94
C PHE A 259 3.06 25.62 -3.74
N GLU A 260 3.31 26.03 -4.99
CA GLU A 260 4.30 25.41 -5.87
C GLU A 260 5.63 26.18 -5.85
N MET A 261 6.74 25.46 -5.66
CA MET A 261 8.08 26.01 -5.54
C MET A 261 8.89 25.58 -6.77
N THR A 262 8.75 26.30 -7.87
CA THR A 262 9.33 25.89 -9.18
C THR A 262 9.86 27.09 -9.96
N GLY A 263 10.78 26.85 -10.91
CA GLY A 263 11.37 27.89 -11.73
C GLY A 263 12.07 28.97 -10.89
N ALA A 264 11.56 30.20 -10.94
CA ALA A 264 12.09 31.33 -10.18
C ALA A 264 11.76 31.29 -8.67
N GLU A 265 10.79 30.47 -8.25
CA GLU A 265 10.42 30.28 -6.84
C GLU A 265 10.93 28.95 -6.25
N ALA A 266 11.74 28.22 -7.02
CA ALA A 266 12.50 27.08 -6.53
C ALA A 266 13.40 27.47 -5.35
N ILE A 267 13.64 26.55 -4.43
CA ILE A 267 14.45 26.83 -3.23
C ILE A 267 15.91 26.50 -3.52
N GLU A 268 16.80 27.47 -3.31
CA GLU A 268 18.25 27.28 -3.45
C GLU A 268 18.92 27.21 -2.07
N PHE A 269 19.77 26.19 -1.87
CA PHE A 269 20.55 26.01 -0.64
C PHE A 269 21.90 25.31 -0.91
N PRO A 270 22.93 25.59 -0.08
CA PRO A 270 24.20 24.87 -0.16
C PRO A 270 24.11 23.47 0.49
N SER A 271 24.72 22.50 -0.19
CA SER A 271 25.05 21.16 0.32
C SER A 271 26.21 21.18 1.34
N SER A 272 26.48 20.05 2.01
CA SER A 272 27.58 19.93 2.98
C SER A 272 28.97 20.17 2.38
N ASP A 273 29.15 19.86 1.10
CA ASP A 273 30.35 20.11 0.28
C ASP A 273 30.30 21.45 -0.48
N SER A 274 29.40 22.36 -0.09
CA SER A 274 29.31 23.76 -0.54
C SER A 274 28.96 23.97 -2.03
N PHE A 275 28.33 23.00 -2.68
CA PHE A 275 27.67 23.24 -3.97
C PHE A 275 26.23 23.71 -3.76
N ASP A 276 25.80 24.69 -4.56
CA ASP A 276 24.41 25.11 -4.60
C ASP A 276 23.51 24.03 -5.21
N ILE A 277 22.42 23.75 -4.52
CA ILE A 277 21.38 22.80 -4.87
C ILE A 277 20.08 23.57 -5.08
N ARG A 278 19.43 23.41 -6.23
CA ARG A 278 18.09 23.93 -6.50
C ARG A 278 17.07 22.81 -6.29
N LEU A 279 16.08 23.07 -5.45
CA LEU A 279 14.97 22.17 -5.14
C LEU A 279 13.69 22.69 -5.76
N GLU A 280 13.02 21.82 -6.51
CA GLU A 280 11.65 22.04 -6.99
C GLU A 280 10.67 21.11 -6.31
N GLY A 281 9.48 21.60 -5.99
CA GLY A 281 8.47 20.81 -5.30
C GLY A 281 7.16 21.58 -5.08
N PHE A 282 6.31 21.05 -4.22
CA PHE A 282 5.13 21.77 -3.73
C PHE A 282 4.84 21.42 -2.27
N VAL A 283 4.18 22.35 -1.58
CA VAL A 283 3.62 22.12 -0.24
C VAL A 283 2.10 22.22 -0.36
N GLU A 284 1.40 21.17 0.03
CA GLU A 284 -0.06 21.19 0.15
C GLU A 284 -0.45 21.29 1.62
N TRP A 285 -1.24 22.32 1.94
CA TRP A 285 -1.47 22.77 3.31
C TRP A 285 -2.91 23.27 3.49
N SER A 286 -3.40 23.34 4.72
CA SER A 286 -4.71 23.89 5.09
C SER A 286 -4.61 24.73 6.37
N ILE A 287 -5.63 25.56 6.64
CA ILE A 287 -5.72 26.31 7.90
C ILE A 287 -6.45 25.45 8.92
N VAL A 288 -5.86 25.25 10.10
CA VAL A 288 -6.54 24.58 11.22
C VAL A 288 -7.76 25.41 11.62
N PRO A 289 -9.01 24.90 11.54
CA PRO A 289 -10.22 25.74 11.63
C PRO A 289 -10.32 26.58 12.91
N ASP A 290 -9.88 26.05 14.04
CA ASP A 290 -9.92 26.73 15.34
C ASP A 290 -8.85 27.83 15.49
N ARG A 291 -7.83 27.84 14.61
CA ARG A 291 -6.79 28.87 14.54
C ARG A 291 -7.06 29.91 13.44
N LEU A 292 -8.05 29.69 12.58
CA LEU A 292 -8.39 30.61 11.48
C LEU A 292 -8.57 32.08 11.93
N PRO A 293 -9.27 32.41 13.03
CA PRO A 293 -9.39 33.79 13.48
C PRO A 293 -8.05 34.40 13.92
N GLU A 294 -7.21 33.61 14.61
CA GLU A 294 -5.89 34.07 15.07
C GLU A 294 -4.96 34.34 13.88
N ASN A 295 -4.98 33.45 12.88
CA ASN A 295 -4.19 33.61 11.66
C ASN A 295 -4.70 34.77 10.79
N TYR A 296 -6.01 35.01 10.75
CA TYR A 296 -6.57 36.20 10.11
C TYR A 296 -6.03 37.49 10.72
N VAL A 297 -6.02 37.63 12.05
CA VAL A 297 -5.53 38.87 12.70
C VAL A 297 -4.01 39.01 12.64
N LYS A 298 -3.26 37.91 12.63
CA LYS A 298 -1.78 37.94 12.51
C LYS A 298 -1.28 38.25 11.11
N TYR A 299 -1.93 37.70 10.08
CA TYR A 299 -1.36 37.60 8.73
C TYR A 299 -2.26 38.15 7.60
N SER A 300 -3.49 38.59 7.87
CA SER A 300 -4.35 39.18 6.83
C SER A 300 -4.11 40.67 6.66
N GLU A 301 -3.78 41.08 5.45
CA GLU A 301 -3.75 42.48 5.01
C GLU A 301 -4.62 42.64 3.75
N GLY A 302 -5.24 43.81 3.56
CA GLY A 302 -6.14 44.09 2.43
C GLY A 302 -7.46 43.28 2.38
N GLY A 303 -7.58 42.22 3.19
CA GLY A 303 -8.64 41.20 3.10
C GLY A 303 -8.16 39.86 2.52
N GLU A 304 -6.90 39.78 2.07
CA GLU A 304 -6.27 38.53 1.64
C GLU A 304 -5.65 37.81 2.85
N LEU A 305 -5.55 36.48 2.80
CA LEU A 305 -4.87 35.69 3.84
C LEU A 305 -4.04 34.55 3.24
N ILE A 306 -4.57 33.81 2.25
CA ILE A 306 -3.88 32.65 1.66
C ILE A 306 -2.48 33.00 1.10
N PRO A 307 -2.30 34.04 0.25
CA PRO A 307 -0.98 34.38 -0.29
C PRO A 307 0.00 34.89 0.78
N LEU A 308 -0.54 35.47 1.85
CA LEU A 308 0.24 35.99 2.98
C LEU A 308 0.71 34.85 3.90
N LEU A 309 -0.10 33.81 4.12
CA LEU A 309 0.36 32.58 4.81
C LEU A 309 1.44 31.85 4.00
N GLU A 310 1.32 31.83 2.67
CA GLU A 310 2.34 31.23 1.80
C GLU A 310 3.67 31.97 1.88
N THR A 311 3.65 33.30 1.77
CA THR A 311 4.86 34.14 1.78
C THR A 311 5.45 34.38 3.17
N THR A 312 4.66 34.32 4.26
CA THR A 312 5.14 34.56 5.64
C THR A 312 5.39 33.31 6.47
N ILE A 313 4.76 32.17 6.15
CA ILE A 313 4.92 30.91 6.89
C ILE A 313 5.51 29.81 6.02
N ILE A 314 4.81 29.42 4.94
CA ILE A 314 5.17 28.24 4.14
C ILE A 314 6.55 28.41 3.50
N LEU A 315 6.75 29.46 2.70
CA LEU A 315 7.99 29.69 1.96
C LEU A 315 9.19 29.97 2.87
N PRO A 316 9.09 30.76 3.96
CA PRO A 316 10.21 30.95 4.90
C PRO A 316 10.60 29.66 5.64
N TYR A 317 9.64 28.87 6.12
CA TYR A 317 9.95 27.58 6.75
C TYR A 317 10.47 26.55 5.75
N ALA A 318 9.90 26.46 4.55
CA ALA A 318 10.39 25.58 3.50
C ALA A 318 11.83 25.93 3.10
N ARG A 319 12.17 27.22 2.96
CA ARG A 319 13.56 27.67 2.73
C ARG A 319 14.48 27.33 3.90
N SER A 320 14.03 27.55 5.14
CA SER A 320 14.81 27.24 6.34
C SER A 320 15.11 25.75 6.48
N PHE A 321 14.08 24.89 6.37
CA PHE A 321 14.26 23.44 6.52
C PHE A 321 14.95 22.79 5.31
N SER A 322 14.71 23.26 4.08
CA SER A 322 15.51 22.82 2.92
C SER A 322 17.00 23.07 3.15
N ARG A 323 17.37 24.24 3.70
CA ARG A 323 18.77 24.55 4.03
C ARG A 323 19.30 23.75 5.22
N LEU A 324 18.54 23.62 6.30
CA LEU A 324 18.95 22.88 7.51
C LEU A 324 19.10 21.38 7.24
N VAL A 325 18.12 20.76 6.60
CA VAL A 325 18.18 19.35 6.19
C VAL A 325 19.25 19.19 5.10
N GLY A 326 19.26 20.06 4.09
CA GLY A 326 20.14 19.96 2.94
C GLY A 326 21.63 20.07 3.26
N SER A 327 22.00 20.91 4.23
CA SER A 327 23.40 21.06 4.69
C SER A 327 23.97 19.81 5.39
N GLN A 328 23.16 18.77 5.65
CA GLN A 328 23.62 17.48 6.19
C GLN A 328 24.08 16.49 5.09
N TYR A 329 23.80 16.77 3.81
CA TYR A 329 24.04 15.85 2.69
C TYR A 329 24.99 16.46 1.65
N ASN A 330 25.82 15.62 1.01
CA ASN A 330 26.71 16.04 -0.06
C ASN A 330 25.92 16.19 -1.38
N ALA A 331 26.40 17.02 -2.30
CA ALA A 331 25.74 17.30 -3.57
C ALA A 331 25.45 16.05 -4.41
N ARG A 332 26.35 15.06 -4.37
CA ARG A 332 26.16 13.73 -5.01
C ARG A 332 25.02 12.92 -4.39
N ASP A 333 24.76 13.09 -3.09
CA ASP A 333 23.84 12.23 -2.35
C ASP A 333 22.40 12.53 -2.80
N PHE A 334 22.11 13.79 -3.16
CA PHE A 334 20.88 14.24 -3.81
C PHE A 334 20.63 13.65 -5.21
N ILE A 335 21.60 12.99 -5.84
CA ILE A 335 21.37 12.26 -7.10
C ILE A 335 20.81 10.85 -6.82
N SER A 336 21.09 10.28 -5.64
CA SER A 336 20.64 8.93 -5.25
C SER A 336 19.18 8.91 -4.77
N GLY A 337 18.37 7.99 -5.31
CA GLY A 337 16.93 7.88 -5.00
C GLY A 337 16.63 7.66 -3.50
N ASP A 338 17.37 6.75 -2.85
CA ASP A 338 17.19 6.45 -1.41
C ASP A 338 17.44 7.66 -0.51
N THR A 339 18.34 8.56 -0.90
CA THR A 339 18.67 9.76 -0.11
C THR A 339 17.73 10.91 -0.43
N LYS A 340 17.27 11.06 -1.70
CA LYS A 340 16.15 11.96 -2.03
C LYS A 340 14.93 11.66 -1.14
N LEU A 341 14.59 10.38 -0.94
CA LEU A 341 13.46 9.98 -0.09
C LEU A 341 13.65 10.35 1.39
N LYS A 342 14.84 10.09 1.96
CA LYS A 342 15.16 10.46 3.35
C LYS A 342 15.11 11.97 3.57
N PHE A 343 15.70 12.74 2.65
CA PHE A 343 15.65 14.19 2.66
C PHE A 343 14.20 14.69 2.66
N GLN A 344 13.34 14.17 1.78
CA GLN A 344 11.93 14.57 1.72
C GLN A 344 11.19 14.26 3.03
N GLN A 345 11.42 13.08 3.64
CA GLN A 345 10.78 12.70 4.91
C GLN A 345 11.18 13.62 6.06
N GLU A 346 12.47 13.97 6.19
CA GLU A 346 12.94 14.89 7.23
C GLU A 346 12.47 16.33 6.98
N PHE A 347 12.48 16.78 5.73
CA PHE A 347 11.95 18.07 5.30
C PHE A 347 10.46 18.21 5.62
N GLU A 348 9.65 17.22 5.23
CA GLU A 348 8.20 17.19 5.47
C GLU A 348 7.87 17.18 6.97
N SER A 349 8.57 16.37 7.78
CA SER A 349 8.32 16.33 9.24
C SER A 349 8.59 17.69 9.88
N ARG A 350 9.79 18.26 9.66
CA ARG A 350 10.17 19.56 10.24
C ARG A 350 9.25 20.70 9.78
N LEU A 351 8.84 20.70 8.51
CA LEU A 351 7.90 21.69 7.97
C LEU A 351 6.51 21.54 8.59
N ARG A 352 5.98 20.32 8.68
CA ARG A 352 4.68 20.02 9.30
C ARG A 352 4.65 20.42 10.78
N GLU A 353 5.70 20.08 11.54
CA GLU A 353 5.84 20.43 12.95
C GLU A 353 5.83 21.97 13.16
N ALA A 354 6.61 22.72 12.36
CA ALA A 354 6.72 24.17 12.49
C ALA A 354 5.44 24.91 12.05
N CYS A 355 4.83 24.50 10.93
CA CYS A 355 3.58 25.08 10.45
C CYS A 355 2.42 24.83 11.43
N ALA A 356 2.35 23.64 12.06
CA ALA A 356 1.29 23.30 13.01
C ALA A 356 1.28 24.24 14.24
N VAL A 357 2.45 24.68 14.71
CA VAL A 357 2.57 25.68 15.78
C VAL A 357 1.96 27.03 15.39
N GLN A 358 1.98 27.38 14.09
CA GLN A 358 1.33 28.56 13.54
C GLN A 358 -0.12 28.30 13.08
N GLY A 359 -0.74 27.18 13.45
CA GLY A 359 -2.12 26.86 13.09
C GLY A 359 -2.32 26.52 11.60
N VAL A 360 -1.26 26.09 10.92
CA VAL A 360 -1.29 25.66 9.51
C VAL A 360 -0.92 24.18 9.44
N GLU A 361 -1.81 23.35 8.91
CA GLU A 361 -1.60 21.92 8.76
C GLU A 361 -0.96 21.63 7.40
N VAL A 362 0.22 20.99 7.38
CA VAL A 362 0.86 20.53 6.14
C VAL A 362 0.43 19.11 5.87
N LEU A 363 -0.34 18.92 4.80
CA LEU A 363 -0.88 17.63 4.39
C LEU A 363 0.23 16.79 3.74
N GLN A 364 0.97 17.38 2.79
CA GLN A 364 2.13 16.76 2.12
C GLN A 364 3.13 17.83 1.67
N ALA A 365 4.43 17.50 1.66
CA ALA A 365 5.47 18.38 1.12
C ALA A 365 6.39 17.56 0.19
N LEU A 366 6.04 17.54 -1.10
CA LEU A 366 6.72 16.69 -2.08
C LEU A 366 7.82 17.42 -2.82
N VAL A 367 8.98 16.77 -2.93
CA VAL A 367 10.14 17.24 -3.68
C VAL A 367 10.10 16.59 -5.06
N ARG A 368 9.80 17.38 -6.09
CA ARG A 368 9.66 16.92 -7.47
C ARG A 368 11.03 16.63 -8.09
N ASP A 369 11.95 17.58 -7.95
CA ASP A 369 13.33 17.39 -8.39
C ASP A 369 14.33 18.13 -7.50
N ILE A 370 15.56 17.65 -7.52
CA ILE A 370 16.70 18.23 -6.85
C ILE A 370 17.82 18.29 -7.88
N ILE A 371 18.23 19.51 -8.22
CA ILE A 371 19.11 19.85 -9.33
C ILE A 371 20.40 20.42 -8.72
N PRO A 372 21.48 19.64 -8.63
CA PRO A 372 22.80 20.16 -8.26
C PRO A 372 23.38 21.06 -9.36
N ALA A 373 24.35 21.90 -8.99
CA ALA A 373 25.12 22.70 -9.93
C ALA A 373 25.67 21.88 -11.12
N GLU A 374 25.52 22.39 -12.33
CA GLU A 374 25.77 21.64 -13.57
C GLU A 374 27.23 21.14 -13.69
N ALA A 375 28.19 21.90 -13.18
CA ALA A 375 29.63 21.59 -13.20
C ALA A 375 30.04 20.29 -12.48
N ILE A 376 29.21 19.75 -11.57
CA ILE A 376 29.46 18.45 -10.90
C ILE A 376 28.60 17.32 -11.44
N LYS A 377 27.54 17.63 -12.22
CA LYS A 377 26.58 16.65 -12.73
C LYS A 377 27.28 15.62 -13.61
N ASP A 378 28.06 16.07 -14.59
CA ASP A 378 28.71 15.17 -15.54
C ASP A 378 29.85 14.34 -14.90
N PRO A 379 30.78 14.92 -14.10
CA PRO A 379 31.79 14.12 -13.39
C PRO A 379 31.22 13.07 -12.41
N ILE A 380 30.05 13.32 -11.80
CA ILE A 380 29.39 12.32 -10.96
C ILE A 380 28.73 11.23 -11.82
N ASN A 381 28.01 11.61 -12.90
CA ASN A 381 27.40 10.67 -13.83
C ASN A 381 28.46 9.74 -14.47
N GLU A 382 29.57 10.29 -14.96
CA GLU A 382 30.71 9.53 -15.49
C GLU A 382 31.27 8.54 -14.45
N ARG A 383 31.34 8.96 -13.17
CA ARG A 383 31.88 8.13 -12.08
C ARG A 383 30.94 6.98 -11.70
N GLU A 384 29.63 7.18 -11.69
CA GLU A 384 28.68 6.10 -11.45
C GLU A 384 28.63 5.13 -12.65
N ILE A 385 28.64 5.63 -13.89
CA ILE A 385 28.80 4.81 -15.10
C ILE A 385 30.12 4.01 -15.06
N ALA A 386 31.20 4.59 -14.53
CA ALA A 386 32.46 3.88 -14.34
C ALA A 386 32.35 2.76 -13.29
N LYS A 387 31.61 2.95 -12.18
CA LYS A 387 31.33 1.86 -11.21
C LYS A 387 30.53 0.73 -11.84
N GLU A 388 29.47 1.05 -12.60
CA GLU A 388 28.67 0.02 -13.28
C GLU A 388 29.51 -0.78 -14.27
N ARG A 389 30.40 -0.10 -15.03
CA ARG A 389 31.36 -0.77 -15.92
C ARG A 389 32.35 -1.65 -15.15
N ILE A 390 32.88 -1.19 -14.01
CA ILE A 390 33.74 -2.01 -13.15
C ILE A 390 33.00 -3.28 -12.70
N LEU A 391 31.77 -3.15 -12.20
CA LEU A 391 30.95 -4.30 -11.78
C LEU A 391 30.65 -5.26 -12.94
N GLN A 392 30.38 -4.75 -14.14
CA GLN A 392 30.22 -5.57 -15.35
C GLN A 392 31.52 -6.29 -15.73
N TYR A 393 32.67 -5.62 -15.65
CA TYR A 393 33.98 -6.25 -15.92
C TYR A 393 34.34 -7.29 -14.86
N GLU A 394 34.05 -7.07 -13.58
CA GLU A 394 34.24 -8.07 -12.52
C GLU A 394 33.38 -9.32 -12.78
N GLN A 395 32.12 -9.15 -13.20
CA GLN A 395 31.26 -10.27 -13.59
C GLN A 395 31.79 -11.01 -14.82
N GLN A 396 32.26 -10.28 -15.85
CA GLN A 396 32.88 -10.88 -17.05
C GLN A 396 34.18 -11.63 -16.72
N ILE A 397 35.04 -11.07 -15.87
CA ILE A 397 36.28 -11.71 -15.40
C ILE A 397 35.95 -12.98 -14.62
N LYS A 398 34.98 -12.94 -13.70
CA LYS A 398 34.55 -14.11 -12.92
C LYS A 398 33.94 -15.20 -13.81
N TYR A 399 33.15 -14.82 -14.81
CA TYR A 399 32.63 -15.76 -15.82
C TYR A 399 33.78 -16.40 -16.62
N ALA A 400 34.71 -15.59 -17.14
CA ALA A 400 35.85 -16.07 -17.92
C ALA A 400 36.80 -16.96 -17.09
N GLN A 401 36.99 -16.67 -15.80
CA GLN A 401 37.71 -17.54 -14.86
C GLN A 401 37.01 -18.89 -14.68
N THR A 402 35.69 -18.87 -14.42
CA THR A 402 34.88 -20.08 -14.25
C THR A 402 34.91 -20.96 -15.50
N GLU A 403 34.80 -20.35 -16.69
CA GLU A 403 34.88 -21.05 -17.97
C GLU A 403 36.29 -21.57 -18.27
N ALA A 404 37.35 -20.81 -17.94
CA ALA A 404 38.72 -21.28 -18.07
C ALA A 404 39.05 -22.43 -17.10
N GLU A 405 38.44 -22.45 -15.91
CA GLU A 405 38.53 -23.59 -14.99
C GLU A 405 37.75 -24.81 -15.52
N ARG A 406 36.54 -24.62 -16.08
CA ARG A 406 35.80 -25.70 -16.76
C ARG A 406 36.60 -26.31 -17.90
N VAL A 407 37.18 -25.49 -18.78
CA VAL A 407 38.04 -25.95 -19.88
C VAL A 407 39.28 -26.69 -19.36
N LYS A 408 39.95 -26.19 -18.30
CA LYS A 408 41.06 -26.92 -17.67
C LYS A 408 40.63 -28.27 -17.09
N GLN A 409 39.46 -28.35 -16.47
CA GLN A 409 38.92 -29.61 -15.97
C GLN A 409 38.61 -30.58 -17.13
N GLU A 410 37.99 -30.10 -18.21
CA GLU A 410 37.70 -30.91 -19.40
C GLU A 410 38.97 -31.41 -20.09
N GLU A 411 40.00 -30.57 -20.26
CA GLU A 411 41.30 -31.01 -20.79
C GLU A 411 42.02 -31.99 -19.85
N THR A 412 41.93 -31.78 -18.53
CA THR A 412 42.47 -32.73 -17.53
C THR A 412 41.74 -34.08 -17.59
N VAL A 413 40.42 -34.08 -17.82
CA VAL A 413 39.63 -35.30 -18.01
C VAL A 413 39.99 -35.99 -19.33
N LYS A 414 40.18 -35.26 -20.43
CA LYS A 414 40.68 -35.82 -21.70
C LYS A 414 42.06 -36.46 -21.51
N GLN A 415 42.99 -35.76 -20.86
CA GLN A 415 44.34 -36.25 -20.60
C GLN A 415 44.32 -37.51 -19.71
N ASN A 416 43.53 -37.51 -18.63
CA ASN A 416 43.37 -38.69 -17.77
C ASN A 416 42.68 -39.86 -18.48
N THR A 417 41.76 -39.58 -19.42
CA THR A 417 41.14 -40.62 -20.25
C THR A 417 42.16 -41.25 -21.20
N ALA A 418 42.95 -40.45 -21.91
CA ALA A 418 44.02 -40.93 -22.78
C ALA A 418 45.12 -41.70 -22.02
N ILE A 419 45.50 -41.25 -20.82
CA ILE A 419 46.38 -41.99 -19.91
C ILE A 419 45.73 -43.31 -19.46
N GLY A 420 44.42 -43.30 -19.17
CA GLY A 420 43.64 -44.50 -18.84
C GLY A 420 43.60 -45.52 -19.97
N GLU A 421 43.42 -45.09 -21.21
CA GLU A 421 43.47 -45.95 -22.40
C GLU A 421 44.88 -46.48 -22.68
N GLY A 422 45.91 -45.63 -22.54
CA GLY A 422 47.32 -46.03 -22.59
C GLY A 422 47.64 -47.11 -21.54
N ASN A 423 47.33 -46.85 -20.27
CA ASN A 423 47.54 -47.81 -19.18
C ASN A 423 46.73 -49.10 -19.40
N LYS A 424 45.50 -49.02 -19.91
CA LYS A 424 44.70 -50.19 -20.28
C LYS A 424 45.40 -51.04 -21.35
N SER A 425 46.01 -50.41 -22.36
CA SER A 425 46.79 -51.12 -23.38
C SER A 425 48.01 -51.84 -22.80
N VAL A 426 48.76 -51.19 -21.90
CA VAL A 426 49.90 -51.78 -21.19
C VAL A 426 49.44 -52.98 -20.38
N VAL A 427 48.39 -52.83 -19.55
CA VAL A 427 47.84 -53.92 -18.73
C VAL A 427 47.30 -55.08 -19.58
N THR A 428 46.77 -54.83 -20.78
CA THR A 428 46.41 -55.94 -21.70
C THR A 428 47.63 -56.66 -22.28
N ILE A 429 48.72 -55.95 -22.59
CA ILE A 429 49.97 -56.55 -23.08
C ILE A 429 50.65 -57.36 -21.95
N GLU A 430 50.73 -56.81 -20.74
CA GLU A 430 51.26 -57.50 -19.56
C GLU A 430 50.45 -58.77 -19.24
N LYS A 431 49.11 -58.69 -19.26
CA LYS A 431 48.26 -59.88 -19.04
C LYS A 431 48.41 -60.93 -20.12
N GLN A 432 48.55 -60.54 -21.39
CA GLN A 432 48.80 -61.50 -22.46
C GLN A 432 50.16 -62.18 -22.28
N ALA A 433 51.22 -61.42 -22.01
CA ALA A 433 52.56 -61.97 -21.77
C ALA A 433 52.63 -62.88 -20.54
N GLN A 434 51.93 -62.52 -19.45
CA GLN A 434 51.74 -63.35 -18.25
C GLN A 434 51.02 -64.67 -18.60
N GLN A 435 49.92 -64.59 -19.36
CA GLN A 435 49.14 -65.77 -19.74
C GLN A 435 49.92 -66.69 -20.70
N ASP A 436 50.67 -66.13 -21.65
CA ASP A 436 51.56 -66.88 -22.55
C ASP A 436 52.69 -67.57 -21.77
N TYR A 437 53.26 -66.90 -20.76
CA TYR A 437 54.25 -67.48 -19.84
C TYR A 437 53.66 -68.64 -19.02
N GLU A 438 52.45 -68.49 -18.46
CA GLU A 438 51.77 -69.54 -17.69
C GLU A 438 51.43 -70.76 -18.56
N VAL A 439 51.01 -70.55 -19.82
CA VAL A 439 50.81 -71.61 -20.82
C VAL A 439 52.14 -72.31 -21.14
N ALA A 440 53.22 -71.57 -21.36
CA ALA A 440 54.55 -72.13 -21.65
C ALA A 440 55.10 -72.94 -20.47
N LEU A 441 54.95 -72.43 -19.23
CA LEU A 441 55.31 -73.11 -17.99
C LEU A 441 54.53 -74.42 -17.83
N THR A 442 53.22 -74.39 -18.07
CA THR A 442 52.34 -75.57 -18.01
C THR A 442 52.76 -76.63 -19.04
N GLN A 443 53.04 -76.23 -20.28
CA GLN A 443 53.55 -77.14 -21.31
C GLN A 443 54.93 -77.74 -20.94
N ALA A 444 55.82 -76.95 -20.30
CA ALA A 444 57.12 -77.44 -19.84
C ALA A 444 56.97 -78.47 -18.70
N GLN A 445 56.09 -78.21 -17.73
CA GLN A 445 55.75 -79.17 -16.67
C GLN A 445 55.14 -80.46 -17.24
N GLN A 446 54.22 -80.35 -18.20
CA GLN A 446 53.60 -81.50 -18.88
C GLN A 446 54.64 -82.34 -19.66
N LYS A 447 55.55 -81.69 -20.40
CA LYS A 447 56.68 -82.36 -21.07
C LYS A 447 57.58 -83.08 -20.08
N LEU A 448 57.88 -82.48 -18.93
CA LEU A 448 58.67 -83.09 -17.86
C LEU A 448 57.96 -84.28 -17.20
N ALA A 449 56.63 -84.21 -17.01
CA ALA A 449 55.83 -85.34 -16.51
C ALA A 449 55.82 -86.52 -17.50
N VAL A 450 55.60 -86.27 -18.79
CA VAL A 450 55.69 -87.29 -19.85
C VAL A 450 57.11 -87.87 -19.94
N GLY A 451 58.14 -87.04 -19.78
CA GLY A 451 59.54 -87.47 -19.74
C GLY A 451 59.83 -88.44 -18.58
N LYS A 452 59.39 -88.11 -17.36
CA LYS A 452 59.49 -89.00 -16.19
C LYS A 452 58.76 -90.33 -16.42
N LEU A 453 57.54 -90.28 -16.94
CA LEU A 453 56.71 -91.47 -17.16
C LEU A 453 57.29 -92.38 -18.26
N ARG A 454 57.88 -91.80 -19.32
CA ARG A 454 58.66 -92.55 -20.33
C ARG A 454 59.92 -93.20 -19.73
N LEU A 455 60.64 -92.50 -18.85
CA LEU A 455 61.84 -93.04 -18.19
C LEU A 455 61.48 -94.22 -17.26
N GLU A 456 60.36 -94.14 -16.54
CA GLU A 456 59.87 -95.24 -15.70
C GLU A 456 59.43 -96.45 -16.54
N ALA A 457 58.70 -96.21 -17.63
CA ALA A 457 58.32 -97.26 -18.58
C ALA A 457 59.55 -97.94 -19.22
N ALA A 458 60.57 -97.16 -19.61
CA ALA A 458 61.81 -97.69 -20.17
C ALA A 458 62.59 -98.55 -19.16
N ARG A 459 62.62 -98.17 -17.87
CA ARG A 459 63.19 -99.01 -16.80
C ARG A 459 62.44 -100.34 -16.68
N LYS A 460 61.12 -100.30 -16.50
CA LYS A 460 60.27 -101.50 -16.39
C LYS A 460 60.40 -102.42 -17.62
N GLN A 461 60.58 -101.85 -18.81
CA GLN A 461 60.81 -102.61 -20.03
C GLN A 461 62.23 -103.22 -20.11
N ALA A 462 63.25 -102.53 -19.60
CA ALA A 462 64.60 -103.09 -19.46
C ALA A 462 64.62 -104.25 -18.44
N ASP A 463 63.99 -104.07 -17.27
CA ASP A 463 63.85 -105.09 -16.23
C ASP A 463 63.15 -106.35 -16.78
N ALA A 464 62.05 -106.17 -17.52
CA ALA A 464 61.32 -107.26 -18.19
C ALA A 464 62.15 -107.97 -19.28
N THR A 465 63.04 -107.25 -19.98
CA THR A 465 63.95 -107.84 -20.96
C THR A 465 65.05 -108.66 -20.29
N VAL A 466 65.63 -108.18 -19.18
CA VAL A 466 66.62 -108.94 -18.39
C VAL A 466 65.98 -110.21 -17.82
N ALA A 467 64.77 -110.10 -17.26
CA ALA A 467 64.03 -111.26 -16.75
C ALA A 467 63.72 -112.30 -17.84
N ARG A 468 63.34 -111.87 -19.06
CA ARG A 468 63.17 -112.78 -20.21
C ARG A 468 64.48 -113.46 -20.61
N GLY A 469 65.58 -112.72 -20.74
CA GLY A 469 66.88 -113.27 -21.10
C GLY A 469 67.38 -114.31 -20.09
N GLN A 470 67.16 -114.09 -18.79
CA GLN A 470 67.46 -115.05 -17.74
C GLN A 470 66.57 -116.31 -17.81
N ALA A 471 65.28 -116.16 -18.13
CA ALA A 471 64.37 -117.30 -18.33
C ALA A 471 64.76 -118.13 -19.56
N GLU A 472 65.05 -117.49 -20.70
CA GLU A 472 65.49 -118.16 -21.93
C GLU A 472 66.82 -118.88 -21.75
N ALA A 473 67.80 -118.26 -21.08
CA ALA A 473 69.07 -118.90 -20.74
C ALA A 473 68.87 -120.16 -19.87
N ASN A 474 67.98 -120.10 -18.86
CA ASN A 474 67.64 -121.27 -18.05
C ASN A 474 66.96 -122.38 -18.88
N ILE A 475 66.03 -122.04 -19.79
CA ILE A 475 65.38 -123.01 -20.68
C ILE A 475 66.42 -123.72 -21.57
N ILE A 476 67.36 -122.96 -22.15
CA ILE A 476 68.44 -123.51 -22.99
C ILE A 476 69.35 -124.43 -22.17
N LEU A 477 69.76 -124.01 -20.97
CA LEU A 477 70.65 -124.77 -20.09
C LEU A 477 69.99 -126.08 -19.64
N LEU A 478 68.73 -126.03 -19.18
CA LEU A 478 67.94 -127.21 -18.81
C LEU A 478 67.79 -128.18 -19.99
N LYS A 479 67.44 -127.66 -21.18
CA LYS A 479 67.28 -128.49 -22.39
C LYS A 479 68.59 -129.16 -22.81
N LYS A 480 69.71 -128.44 -22.80
CA LYS A 480 71.04 -129.02 -23.12
C LYS A 480 71.51 -130.03 -22.09
N LYS A 481 71.17 -129.84 -20.81
CA LYS A 481 71.44 -130.83 -19.75
C LYS A 481 70.62 -132.12 -19.95
N ALA A 482 69.35 -131.99 -20.31
CA ALA A 482 68.47 -133.12 -20.65
C ALA A 482 68.87 -133.86 -21.96
N GLU A 483 69.46 -133.17 -22.93
CA GLU A 483 70.06 -133.80 -24.13
C GLU A 483 71.36 -134.56 -23.80
N ALA A 484 72.16 -134.06 -22.84
CA ALA A 484 73.46 -134.63 -22.49
C ALA A 484 73.39 -135.86 -21.56
N GLU A 485 72.43 -135.93 -20.63
CA GLU A 485 72.35 -137.04 -19.67
C GLU A 485 72.10 -138.42 -20.31
N PRO A 486 71.14 -138.59 -21.25
CA PRO A 486 70.95 -139.86 -21.96
C PRO A 486 72.17 -140.27 -22.78
N LEU A 487 72.83 -139.30 -23.43
CA LEU A 487 74.05 -139.55 -24.21
C LEU A 487 75.19 -140.01 -23.29
N ARG A 488 75.33 -139.43 -22.09
CA ARG A 488 76.32 -139.85 -21.09
C ARG A 488 76.02 -141.25 -20.55
N GLN A 489 74.75 -141.61 -20.35
CA GLN A 489 74.34 -142.96 -19.95
C GLN A 489 74.64 -143.99 -21.06
N GLN A 490 74.38 -143.65 -22.33
CA GLN A 490 74.74 -144.50 -23.47
C GLN A 490 76.25 -144.72 -23.56
N ILE A 491 77.07 -143.67 -23.49
CA ILE A 491 78.53 -143.78 -23.52
C ILE A 491 79.06 -144.64 -22.36
N ALA A 492 78.49 -144.50 -21.15
CA ALA A 492 78.86 -145.30 -19.99
C ALA A 492 78.55 -146.80 -20.17
N ALA A 493 77.42 -147.14 -20.81
CA ALA A 493 77.03 -148.53 -21.06
C ALA A 493 77.96 -149.28 -22.03
N PHE A 494 78.69 -148.57 -22.89
CA PHE A 494 79.68 -149.15 -23.82
C PHE A 494 81.11 -149.17 -23.25
N GLY A 495 81.32 -148.75 -22.01
CA GLY A 495 82.64 -148.79 -21.34
C GLY A 495 83.67 -147.77 -21.84
N GLY A 496 83.33 -146.92 -22.82
CA GLY A 496 84.24 -145.90 -23.35
C GLY A 496 83.68 -145.18 -24.59
N GLY A 497 84.17 -143.96 -24.83
CA GLY A 497 83.76 -143.13 -25.96
C GLY A 497 84.05 -143.77 -27.32
N ASP A 498 85.25 -144.35 -27.48
CA ASP A 498 85.67 -145.02 -28.72
C ASP A 498 84.84 -146.26 -29.05
N ALA A 499 84.39 -146.99 -28.03
CA ALA A 499 83.53 -148.16 -28.20
C ALA A 499 82.13 -147.76 -28.68
N TYR A 500 81.54 -146.72 -28.08
CA TYR A 500 80.27 -146.17 -28.53
C TYR A 500 80.37 -145.56 -29.94
N ALA A 501 81.46 -144.85 -30.25
CA ALA A 501 81.71 -144.28 -31.57
C ALA A 501 81.80 -145.37 -32.65
N ARG A 502 82.52 -146.48 -32.39
CA ARG A 502 82.58 -147.64 -33.30
C ARG A 502 81.20 -148.28 -33.49
N TYR A 503 80.44 -148.50 -32.41
CA TYR A 503 79.08 -149.03 -32.50
C TYR A 503 78.17 -148.14 -33.36
N PHE A 504 78.14 -146.84 -33.10
CA PHE A 504 77.31 -145.88 -33.84
C PHE A 504 77.74 -145.77 -35.31
N PHE A 505 79.04 -145.81 -35.59
CA PHE A 505 79.58 -145.84 -36.95
C PHE A 505 79.13 -147.09 -37.72
N TYR A 506 79.25 -148.28 -37.13
CA TYR A 506 78.74 -149.51 -37.74
C TYR A 506 77.20 -149.47 -37.91
N GLN A 507 76.46 -148.98 -36.92
CA GLN A 507 75.00 -148.85 -36.99
C GLN A 507 74.54 -147.91 -38.13
N LYS A 508 75.32 -146.86 -38.45
CA LYS A 508 75.01 -145.91 -39.53
C LYS A 508 75.48 -146.37 -40.91
N ILE A 509 76.60 -147.09 -41.01
CA ILE A 509 77.20 -147.45 -42.30
C ILE A 509 76.87 -148.87 -42.76
N ALA A 510 76.74 -149.85 -41.86
CA ALA A 510 76.49 -151.25 -42.25
C ALA A 510 75.20 -151.45 -43.08
N PRO A 511 74.05 -150.76 -42.81
CA PRO A 511 72.86 -150.86 -43.67
C PRO A 511 73.05 -150.30 -45.09
N SER A 512 74.11 -149.53 -45.33
CA SER A 512 74.37 -148.80 -46.57
C SER A 512 75.35 -149.52 -47.52
N ILE A 513 76.11 -150.52 -47.03
CA ILE A 513 77.07 -151.29 -47.85
C ILE A 513 76.34 -152.45 -48.53
N LYS A 514 76.14 -152.35 -49.86
CA LYS A 514 75.52 -153.42 -50.67
C LYS A 514 76.49 -154.22 -51.53
N SER A 515 77.71 -153.71 -51.75
CA SER A 515 78.82 -154.44 -52.38
C SER A 515 80.15 -153.76 -52.04
N ILE A 516 81.24 -154.51 -52.17
CA ILE A 516 82.63 -154.00 -52.13
C ILE A 516 83.33 -154.57 -53.37
N LEU A 517 83.95 -153.70 -54.16
CA LEU A 517 84.83 -154.07 -55.26
C LEU A 517 86.10 -153.23 -55.21
N SER A 518 87.20 -153.87 -54.82
CA SER A 518 88.56 -153.35 -54.98
C SER A 518 89.32 -154.26 -55.93
N ASN A 519 89.95 -153.68 -56.95
CA ASN A 519 91.20 -154.27 -57.42
C ASN A 519 92.18 -154.24 -56.22
N THR A 520 92.86 -155.34 -55.93
CA THR A 520 93.42 -155.61 -54.58
C THR A 520 94.64 -154.78 -54.18
N GLU A 521 95.12 -153.89 -55.05
CA GLU A 521 96.30 -153.06 -54.81
C GLU A 521 95.99 -151.57 -55.06
N GLY A 522 96.14 -150.74 -54.04
CA GLY A 522 95.97 -149.29 -54.13
C GLY A 522 95.83 -148.60 -52.77
N PRO A 523 95.97 -147.25 -52.69
CA PRO A 523 96.13 -146.52 -51.42
C PRO A 523 94.96 -146.64 -50.44
N PHE A 524 93.76 -146.98 -50.91
CA PHE A 524 92.58 -147.19 -50.05
C PHE A 524 92.69 -148.46 -49.19
N ALA A 525 93.54 -149.42 -49.56
CA ALA A 525 93.73 -150.66 -48.81
C ALA A 525 94.55 -150.46 -47.53
N ASP A 526 95.46 -149.47 -47.49
CA ASP A 526 96.34 -149.24 -46.34
C ASP A 526 95.58 -148.77 -45.09
N LEU A 527 94.43 -148.11 -45.28
CA LEU A 527 93.50 -147.75 -44.19
C LEU A 527 92.93 -148.96 -43.43
N PHE A 528 92.89 -150.14 -44.06
CA PHE A 528 92.31 -151.35 -43.46
C PHE A 528 93.34 -152.32 -42.88
N LYS A 529 94.63 -152.20 -43.26
CA LYS A 529 95.71 -153.09 -42.75
C LYS A 529 95.89 -153.02 -41.23
N GLN A 530 95.51 -151.90 -40.59
CA GLN A 530 95.58 -151.73 -39.14
C GLN A 530 94.54 -152.54 -38.34
N PHE A 531 93.55 -153.17 -39.00
CA PHE A 531 92.48 -153.93 -38.36
C PHE A 531 92.60 -155.46 -38.50
N ALA A 532 93.74 -155.96 -39.02
CA ALA A 532 93.89 -157.34 -39.50
C ALA A 532 94.91 -158.20 -38.73
N VAL A 533 95.24 -157.88 -37.47
CA VAL A 533 96.21 -158.64 -36.64
C VAL A 533 95.61 -158.94 -35.25
N PRO A 534 95.66 -160.19 -34.71
CA PRO A 534 94.95 -160.55 -33.47
C PRO A 534 95.85 -160.74 -32.22
N VAL A 535 95.26 -160.49 -31.03
CA VAL A 535 95.58 -161.13 -29.71
C VAL A 535 96.94 -160.67 -29.08
N PRO A 536 97.08 -160.49 -27.73
CA PRO A 536 96.43 -161.20 -26.61
C PRO A 536 95.66 -160.32 -25.59
N ALA A 537 95.25 -160.92 -24.46
CA ALA A 537 94.20 -160.41 -23.58
C ALA A 537 94.47 -160.54 -22.06
N GLY A 538 93.74 -159.74 -21.27
CA GLY A 538 93.52 -159.89 -19.81
C GLY A 538 94.27 -158.88 -18.91
N PRO A 539 93.92 -158.76 -17.62
CA PRO A 539 92.79 -159.39 -16.89
C PRO A 539 91.78 -158.37 -16.28
N LEU A 540 90.68 -158.89 -15.70
CA LEU A 540 89.66 -158.12 -14.96
C LEU A 540 89.99 -157.95 -13.46
N LYS A 541 89.33 -157.01 -12.77
CA LYS A 541 89.19 -157.05 -11.30
C LYS A 541 87.92 -156.39 -10.76
N GLU A 542 87.38 -157.05 -9.73
CA GLU A 542 86.24 -156.74 -8.85
C GLU A 542 86.55 -155.61 -7.84
N GLU A 543 85.64 -154.98 -7.06
CA GLU A 543 84.16 -154.79 -7.02
C GLU A 543 83.83 -153.87 -5.79
N ARG A 544 82.57 -153.40 -5.63
CA ARG A 544 81.83 -153.00 -4.38
C ARG A 544 81.62 -151.49 -4.03
N PRO A 545 80.52 -151.14 -3.27
CA PRO A 545 79.85 -149.82 -3.35
C PRO A 545 79.37 -149.20 -1.98
N GLN A 546 78.30 -148.35 -2.01
CA GLN A 546 77.52 -147.70 -0.90
C GLN A 546 77.96 -146.25 -0.53
N LYS A 547 77.13 -145.27 -0.08
CA LYS A 547 75.66 -145.03 0.08
C LYS A 547 75.42 -143.48 0.18
N VAL A 548 74.32 -142.84 -0.26
CA VAL A 548 72.98 -142.57 0.40
C VAL A 548 73.12 -141.87 1.78
N THR A 549 72.49 -140.73 2.17
CA THR A 549 71.30 -139.88 1.77
C THR A 549 71.60 -138.36 2.03
N GLY A 550 70.74 -137.31 1.94
CA GLY A 550 69.34 -137.10 1.48
C GLY A 550 68.56 -135.97 2.23
N ALA A 551 67.61 -135.27 1.54
CA ALA A 551 66.65 -134.22 2.00
C ALA A 551 67.23 -132.84 2.46
N LYS A 552 66.66 -131.64 2.17
CA LYS A 552 65.28 -131.03 2.12
C LYS A 552 64.76 -130.52 3.49
N PRO A 553 63.86 -129.50 3.60
CA PRO A 553 62.81 -129.05 2.66
C PRO A 553 63.24 -128.44 1.31
#